data_AF-A0A523RWV4-F1
#
_entry.id   AF-A0A523RWV4-F1
#
_cell.length_a   1.000
_cell.length_b   1.000
_cell.length_c   1.000
_cell.angle_alpha   90.00
_cell.angle_beta   90.00
_cell.angle_gamma   90.00
#
_symmetry.space_group_name_H-M   'P 1'
#
loop_
_entity.id
_entity.type
_entity.pdbx_description
1 polymer ?
#
loop_
_entity_poly.entity_id
_entity_poly.type
_entity_poly.pdbx_seq_one_letter_code
_entity_poly.pdbx_strand_id
1 'polypeptide(L)'
;MTEAPLELKSQLYSQGVIFIVVIAWGFMGFEIAQYRLVNLYESPIEWISWATFLFISMFPVLIGITWKMKTSISYSEPTWDFREREITIAEYETMMKQYRGAYQHVLSIIDYSMIILAALLIPTAIFFPFALMRTSFYLIAATPVIFGLLVMIFGIVFANFTYKYIPNEATPYFPFISPTPFHNFVGLMEQAPGISWAGVHATLGEAGGYFTVREPKPVARIEDIESVARVECQLSDSGNLIRIVSVLQLEGSEELVVADESPSKLTPYLVAQIVRKTLLAYIEARGEKELLKEVLEDVENHLKRFSPTS
;
A
#
# COMPACT_ATOMS: atom_id res chain seq x y z
N MET A 1 25.01 22.50 6.34
CA MET A 1 25.09 21.17 5.69
C MET A 1 24.03 20.33 6.36
N THR A 2 22.87 20.17 5.73
CA THR A 2 21.80 19.32 6.26
C THR A 2 22.20 17.87 6.04
N GLU A 3 22.40 17.14 7.13
CA GLU A 3 22.72 15.71 7.09
C GLU A 3 21.60 14.94 6.39
N ALA A 4 21.95 14.00 5.54
CA ALA A 4 20.97 13.15 4.88
C ALA A 4 20.30 12.25 5.95
N PRO A 5 18.97 12.19 6.04
CA PRO A 5 18.26 11.43 7.08
C PRO A 5 18.46 9.91 7.01
N LEU A 6 19.02 9.40 5.90
CA LEU A 6 19.28 7.98 5.70
C LEU A 6 20.74 7.73 5.44
N GLU A 7 21.34 6.90 6.28
CA GLU A 7 22.67 6.36 6.08
C GLU A 7 22.58 4.96 5.48
N LEU A 8 22.75 4.88 4.16
CA LEU A 8 22.74 3.61 3.43
C LEU A 8 24.14 3.00 3.45
N LYS A 9 24.38 2.03 4.33
CA LYS A 9 25.56 1.16 4.23
C LYS A 9 25.48 0.33 2.96
N SER A 10 26.65 0.03 2.36
CA SER A 10 26.71 -0.79 1.14
C SER A 10 26.01 -2.13 1.33
N GLN A 11 24.91 -2.34 0.60
CA GLN A 11 24.10 -3.57 0.67
C GLN A 11 24.67 -4.71 -0.19
N LEU A 12 25.72 -4.45 -0.97
CA LEU A 12 26.31 -5.41 -1.91
C LEU A 12 26.79 -6.69 -1.23
N TYR A 13 27.35 -6.58 -0.02
CA TYR A 13 27.80 -7.74 0.74
C TYR A 13 26.62 -8.68 1.05
N SER A 14 25.53 -8.15 1.61
CA SER A 14 24.34 -8.94 1.94
C SER A 14 23.67 -9.52 0.70
N GLN A 15 23.62 -8.77 -0.40
CA GLN A 15 23.11 -9.27 -1.69
C GLN A 15 23.97 -10.43 -2.23
N GLY A 16 25.30 -10.32 -2.13
CA GLY A 16 26.23 -11.40 -2.48
C GLY A 16 26.04 -12.64 -1.63
N VAL A 17 25.82 -12.47 -0.31
CA VAL A 17 25.51 -13.59 0.60
C VAL A 17 24.19 -14.27 0.22
N ILE A 18 23.13 -13.51 -0.06
CA ILE A 18 21.84 -14.07 -0.52
C ILE A 18 22.05 -14.86 -1.81
N PHE A 19 22.78 -14.31 -2.78
CA PHE A 19 23.05 -14.98 -4.05
C PHE A 19 23.78 -16.32 -3.87
N ILE A 20 24.83 -16.35 -3.05
CA ILE A 20 25.59 -17.57 -2.75
C ILE A 20 24.70 -18.61 -2.05
N VAL A 21 23.90 -18.20 -1.06
CA VAL A 21 22.99 -19.09 -0.33
C VAL A 21 21.94 -19.69 -1.27
N VAL A 22 21.33 -18.87 -2.14
CA VAL A 22 20.34 -19.34 -3.10
C VAL A 22 20.95 -20.34 -4.09
N ILE A 23 22.17 -20.09 -4.60
CA ILE A 23 22.89 -21.03 -5.46
C ILE A 23 23.16 -22.35 -4.73
N ALA A 24 23.61 -22.29 -3.47
CA ALA A 24 23.88 -23.48 -2.68
C ALA A 24 22.62 -24.33 -2.50
N TRP A 25 21.46 -23.71 -2.22
CA TRP A 25 20.18 -24.43 -2.13
C TRP A 25 19.72 -24.98 -3.48
N GLY A 26 19.94 -24.25 -4.57
CA GLY A 26 19.69 -24.74 -5.93
C GLY A 26 20.51 -25.98 -6.26
N PHE A 27 21.79 -25.99 -5.88
CA PHE A 27 22.68 -27.13 -6.05
C PHE A 27 22.27 -28.32 -5.18
N MET A 28 21.95 -28.08 -3.89
CA MET A 28 21.39 -29.13 -3.02
C MET A 28 20.10 -29.72 -3.59
N GLY A 29 19.23 -28.88 -4.16
CA GLY A 29 18.01 -29.31 -4.82
C GLY A 29 18.28 -30.19 -6.05
N PHE A 30 19.22 -29.77 -6.89
CA PHE A 30 19.70 -30.56 -8.03
C PHE A 30 20.18 -31.95 -7.60
N GLU A 31 21.05 -32.03 -6.60
CA GLU A 31 21.57 -33.30 -6.07
C GLU A 31 20.45 -34.18 -5.50
N ILE A 32 19.58 -33.63 -4.65
CA ILE A 32 18.42 -34.36 -4.10
C ILE A 32 17.54 -34.92 -5.22
N ALA A 33 17.26 -34.11 -6.24
CA ALA A 33 16.47 -34.53 -7.39
C ALA A 33 17.16 -35.65 -8.19
N GLN A 34 18.47 -35.57 -8.41
CA GLN A 34 19.22 -36.60 -9.11
C GLN A 34 19.13 -37.97 -8.39
N TYR A 35 19.17 -38.00 -7.07
CA TYR A 35 19.07 -39.25 -6.29
C TYR A 35 17.63 -39.74 -6.12
N ARG A 36 16.69 -38.86 -5.78
CA ARG A 36 15.33 -39.26 -5.38
C ARG A 36 14.37 -39.45 -6.54
N LEU A 37 14.60 -38.81 -7.69
CA LEU A 37 13.70 -38.96 -8.84
C LEU A 37 13.83 -40.33 -9.53
N VAL A 38 14.93 -41.06 -9.31
CA VAL A 38 15.11 -42.43 -9.83
C VAL A 38 14.01 -43.36 -9.31
N ASN A 39 13.66 -43.22 -8.03
CA ASN A 39 12.66 -44.07 -7.36
C ASN A 39 11.31 -43.34 -7.20
N LEU A 40 11.02 -42.33 -8.03
CA LEU A 40 9.86 -41.46 -7.88
C LEU A 40 8.53 -42.22 -7.84
N TYR A 41 8.38 -43.25 -8.68
CA TYR A 41 7.16 -44.04 -8.77
C TYR A 41 7.06 -45.13 -7.68
N GLU A 42 8.18 -45.56 -7.14
CA GLU A 42 8.22 -46.55 -6.04
C GLU A 42 7.97 -45.89 -4.68
N SER A 43 8.46 -44.65 -4.50
CA SER A 43 8.48 -43.95 -3.21
C SER A 43 8.15 -42.45 -3.34
N PRO A 44 6.98 -42.07 -3.89
CA PRO A 44 6.65 -40.67 -4.17
C PRO A 44 6.60 -39.78 -2.92
N ILE A 45 6.28 -40.37 -1.76
CA ILE A 45 6.24 -39.67 -0.47
C ILE A 45 7.64 -39.20 -0.05
N GLU A 46 8.69 -39.97 -0.34
CA GLU A 46 10.07 -39.57 -0.02
C GLU A 46 10.47 -38.35 -0.82
N TRP A 47 10.16 -38.31 -2.11
CA TRP A 47 10.39 -37.14 -2.97
C TRP A 47 9.70 -35.90 -2.41
N ILE A 48 8.39 -35.99 -2.15
CA ILE A 48 7.61 -34.86 -1.63
C ILE A 48 8.18 -34.36 -0.31
N SER A 49 8.58 -35.28 0.58
CA SER A 49 9.14 -34.95 1.89
C SER A 49 10.48 -34.21 1.77
N TRP A 50 11.41 -34.71 0.96
CA TRP A 50 12.71 -34.07 0.74
C TRP A 50 12.59 -32.72 0.03
N ALA A 51 11.74 -32.63 -0.99
CA ALA A 51 11.49 -31.37 -1.69
C ALA A 51 10.88 -30.32 -0.73
N THR A 52 9.89 -30.71 0.07
CA THR A 52 9.27 -29.82 1.07
C THR A 52 10.27 -29.39 2.15
N PHE A 53 11.09 -30.32 2.65
CA PHE A 53 12.14 -30.01 3.63
C PHE A 53 13.14 -28.99 3.09
N LEU A 54 13.55 -29.12 1.82
CA LEU A 54 14.44 -28.16 1.18
C LEU A 54 13.86 -26.74 1.19
N PHE A 55 12.60 -26.57 0.80
CA PHE A 55 11.92 -25.27 0.85
C PHE A 55 11.81 -24.71 2.27
N ILE A 56 11.38 -25.53 3.23
CA ILE A 56 11.23 -25.11 4.63
C ILE A 56 12.56 -24.67 5.24
N SER A 57 13.63 -25.43 4.97
CA SER A 57 14.97 -25.13 5.49
C SER A 57 15.52 -23.79 5.00
N MET A 58 15.07 -23.31 3.85
CA MET A 58 15.53 -22.06 3.26
C MET A 58 14.92 -20.82 3.94
N PHE A 59 13.71 -20.95 4.50
CA PHE A 59 12.99 -19.85 5.14
C PHE A 59 13.79 -19.14 6.26
N PRO A 60 14.25 -19.82 7.33
CA PRO A 60 14.93 -19.14 8.43
C PRO A 60 16.25 -18.49 7.98
N VAL A 61 16.96 -19.11 7.03
CA VAL A 61 18.23 -18.59 6.51
C VAL A 61 18.01 -17.30 5.73
N LEU A 62 17.07 -17.30 4.77
CA LEU A 62 16.78 -16.11 3.97
C LEU A 62 16.14 -15.00 4.81
N ILE A 63 15.24 -15.33 5.73
CA ILE A 63 14.68 -14.36 6.68
C ILE A 63 15.79 -13.72 7.50
N GLY A 64 16.70 -14.51 8.07
CA GLY A 64 17.80 -13.97 8.88
C GLY A 64 18.73 -13.03 8.11
N ILE A 65 19.11 -13.39 6.89
CA ILE A 65 20.00 -12.56 6.06
C ILE A 65 19.29 -11.28 5.61
N THR A 66 18.06 -11.39 5.11
CA THR A 66 17.28 -10.23 4.65
C THR A 66 16.93 -9.29 5.79
N TRP A 67 16.65 -9.82 6.98
CA TRP A 67 16.45 -9.04 8.21
C TRP A 67 17.68 -8.22 8.53
N LYS A 68 18.85 -8.87 8.63
CA LYS A 68 20.13 -8.18 8.89
C LYS A 68 20.45 -7.12 7.82
N MET A 69 20.12 -7.41 6.56
CA MET A 69 20.28 -6.45 5.46
C MET A 69 19.38 -5.23 5.67
N LYS A 70 18.10 -5.43 6.01
CA LYS A 70 17.12 -4.37 6.17
C LYS A 70 17.37 -3.51 7.41
N THR A 71 17.78 -4.12 8.53
CA THR A 71 18.11 -3.40 9.77
C THR A 71 19.45 -2.69 9.75
N SER A 72 20.27 -2.88 8.70
CA SER A 72 21.53 -2.14 8.54
C SER A 72 21.34 -0.68 8.11
N ILE A 73 20.12 -0.30 7.72
CA ILE A 73 19.73 1.06 7.34
C ILE A 73 19.51 1.85 8.63
N SER A 74 20.41 2.81 8.92
CA SER A 74 20.25 3.75 10.03
C SER A 74 19.44 4.97 9.61
N TYR A 75 18.61 5.44 10.55
CA TYR A 75 17.82 6.65 10.40
C TYR A 75 18.25 7.69 11.43
N SER A 76 18.45 8.91 10.98
CA SER A 76 18.65 10.07 11.83
C SER A 76 17.52 11.05 11.53
N GLU A 77 16.69 11.35 12.53
CA GLU A 77 15.51 12.20 12.34
C GLU A 77 15.94 13.62 11.96
N PRO A 78 15.58 14.10 10.74
CA PRO A 78 15.88 15.45 10.35
C PRO A 78 14.81 16.41 10.87
N THR A 79 15.12 17.70 10.86
CA THR A 79 14.10 18.74 11.03
C THR A 79 13.28 18.86 9.75
N TRP A 80 12.07 18.31 9.76
CA TRP A 80 11.13 18.36 8.63
C TRP A 80 10.48 19.75 8.50
N ASP A 81 10.48 20.29 7.28
CA ASP A 81 9.63 21.43 6.91
C ASP A 81 8.27 20.89 6.45
N PHE A 82 7.26 20.96 7.31
CA PHE A 82 5.92 20.45 7.02
C PHE A 82 5.04 21.54 6.40
N ARG A 83 4.38 21.19 5.31
CA ARG A 83 3.42 22.05 4.61
C ARG A 83 2.17 21.25 4.30
N GLU A 84 1.02 21.79 4.67
CA GLU A 84 -0.27 21.25 4.27
C GLU A 84 -0.54 21.61 2.81
N ARG A 85 -1.01 20.63 2.04
CA ARG A 85 -1.35 20.83 0.63
C ARG A 85 -2.57 20.01 0.24
N GLU A 86 -3.47 20.67 -0.48
CA GLU A 86 -4.55 20.01 -1.19
C GLU A 86 -4.10 19.73 -2.63
N ILE A 87 -4.21 18.47 -3.03
CA ILE A 87 -3.76 17.97 -4.33
C ILE A 87 -4.84 17.12 -4.97
N THR A 88 -4.83 17.08 -6.30
CA THR A 88 -5.75 16.22 -7.05
C THR A 88 -5.41 14.74 -6.83
N ILE A 89 -6.39 13.85 -7.02
CA ILE A 89 -6.15 12.41 -6.91
C ILE A 89 -5.05 11.91 -7.88
N ALA A 90 -5.01 12.45 -9.10
CA ALA A 90 -4.00 12.11 -10.11
C ALA A 90 -2.59 12.55 -9.70
N GLU A 91 -2.48 13.73 -9.07
CA GLU A 91 -1.21 14.21 -8.51
C GLU A 91 -0.77 13.32 -7.35
N TYR A 92 -1.69 12.97 -6.43
CA TYR A 92 -1.40 12.07 -5.32
C TYR A 92 -0.90 10.69 -5.79
N GLU A 93 -1.54 10.10 -6.80
CA GLU A 93 -1.09 8.84 -7.40
C GLU A 93 0.33 8.92 -7.97
N THR A 94 0.63 10.02 -8.66
CA THR A 94 1.95 10.27 -9.24
C THR A 94 2.99 10.43 -8.14
N MET A 95 2.68 11.20 -7.09
CA MET A 95 3.54 11.38 -5.93
C MET A 95 3.80 10.05 -5.21
N MET A 96 2.77 9.23 -4.97
CA MET A 96 2.90 7.93 -4.31
C MET A 96 3.69 6.92 -5.14
N LYS A 97 3.57 6.96 -6.47
CA LYS A 97 4.40 6.15 -7.37
C LYS A 97 5.88 6.55 -7.30
N GLN A 98 6.17 7.84 -7.33
CA GLN A 98 7.54 8.36 -7.19
C GLN A 98 8.11 8.04 -5.81
N TYR A 99 7.33 8.24 -4.76
CA TYR A 99 7.66 7.94 -3.38
C TYR A 99 8.01 6.45 -3.19
N ARG A 100 7.18 5.55 -3.72
CA ARG A 100 7.45 4.10 -3.68
C ARG A 100 8.75 3.73 -4.41
N GLY A 101 9.04 4.38 -5.54
CA GLY A 101 10.27 4.16 -6.30
C GLY A 101 11.51 4.65 -5.55
N ALA A 102 11.47 5.86 -5.01
CA ALA A 102 12.58 6.49 -4.30
C ALA A 102 12.91 5.77 -2.99
N TYR A 103 11.90 5.33 -2.24
CA TYR A 103 12.06 4.79 -0.89
C TYR A 103 11.84 3.27 -0.80
N GLN A 104 11.94 2.53 -1.90
CA GLN A 104 11.74 1.07 -1.91
C GLN A 104 12.56 0.31 -0.85
N HIS A 105 13.74 0.84 -0.49
CA HIS A 105 14.63 0.24 0.50
C HIS A 105 14.20 0.53 1.95
N VAL A 106 13.39 1.55 2.18
CA VAL A 106 12.92 1.99 3.50
C VAL A 106 11.52 1.50 3.80
N LEU A 107 10.64 1.52 2.80
CA LEU A 107 9.25 1.15 2.96
C LEU A 107 9.11 -0.32 3.35
N SER A 108 8.14 -0.60 4.21
CA SER A 108 7.60 -1.94 4.48
C SER A 108 6.27 -2.06 3.74
N ILE A 109 6.21 -2.92 2.73
CA ILE A 109 5.03 -3.09 1.88
C ILE A 109 4.80 -4.59 1.67
N ILE A 110 3.55 -5.00 1.82
CA ILE A 110 3.11 -6.35 1.47
C ILE A 110 2.91 -6.44 -0.04
N ASP A 111 3.83 -7.13 -0.72
CA ASP A 111 3.74 -7.38 -2.16
C ASP A 111 3.00 -8.69 -2.43
N TYR A 112 1.66 -8.62 -2.52
CA TYR A 112 0.80 -9.79 -2.73
C TYR A 112 1.17 -10.58 -4.00
N SER A 113 1.66 -9.91 -5.04
CA SER A 113 2.08 -10.57 -6.28
C SER A 113 3.25 -11.53 -6.06
N MET A 114 4.23 -11.11 -5.24
CA MET A 114 5.39 -11.93 -4.88
C MET A 114 5.00 -13.08 -3.94
N ILE A 115 4.05 -12.86 -3.03
CA ILE A 115 3.51 -13.93 -2.16
C ILE A 115 2.86 -15.03 -3.02
N ILE A 116 1.98 -14.64 -3.95
CA ILE A 116 1.30 -15.58 -4.84
C ILE A 116 2.32 -16.32 -5.69
N LEU A 117 3.30 -15.62 -6.27
CA LEU A 117 4.36 -16.25 -7.06
C LEU A 117 5.17 -17.26 -6.24
N ALA A 118 5.60 -16.89 -5.03
CA ALA A 118 6.32 -17.80 -4.12
C ALA A 118 5.46 -19.02 -3.75
N ALA A 119 4.18 -18.81 -3.45
CA ALA A 119 3.24 -19.86 -3.11
C ALA A 119 2.95 -20.82 -4.27
N LEU A 120 2.98 -20.35 -5.52
CA LEU A 120 2.84 -21.18 -6.71
C LEU A 120 4.13 -21.94 -7.06
N LEU A 121 5.30 -21.36 -6.83
CA LEU A 121 6.58 -22.00 -7.15
C LEU A 121 6.82 -23.29 -6.36
N ILE A 122 6.36 -23.38 -5.10
CA ILE A 122 6.50 -24.58 -4.26
C ILE A 122 5.77 -25.79 -4.86
N PRO A 123 4.43 -25.77 -5.07
CA PRO A 123 3.72 -26.89 -5.67
C PRO A 123 4.19 -27.14 -7.10
N THR A 124 4.52 -26.10 -7.88
CA THR A 124 5.13 -26.31 -9.21
C THR A 124 6.42 -27.11 -9.08
N ALA A 125 7.36 -26.73 -8.21
CA ALA A 125 8.62 -27.46 -8.05
C ALA A 125 8.43 -28.91 -7.55
N ILE A 126 7.46 -29.14 -6.66
CA ILE A 126 7.20 -30.48 -6.10
C ILE A 126 6.53 -31.39 -7.14
N PHE A 127 5.53 -30.90 -7.86
CA PHE A 127 4.69 -31.73 -8.73
C PHE A 127 5.15 -31.76 -10.18
N PHE A 128 5.86 -30.74 -10.66
CA PHE A 128 6.30 -30.67 -12.05
C PHE A 128 7.22 -31.84 -12.47
N PRO A 129 8.13 -32.35 -11.63
CA PRO A 129 8.90 -33.55 -11.95
C PRO A 129 8.05 -34.77 -12.30
N PHE A 130 6.89 -34.98 -11.67
CA PHE A 130 5.99 -36.09 -12.02
C PHE A 130 5.46 -35.98 -13.45
N ALA A 131 5.22 -34.75 -13.91
CA ALA A 131 4.80 -34.50 -15.29
C ALA A 131 5.96 -34.71 -16.26
N LEU A 132 7.16 -34.19 -15.94
CA LEU A 132 8.35 -34.33 -16.78
C LEU A 132 8.79 -35.78 -16.95
N MET A 133 8.65 -36.61 -15.90
CA MET A 133 9.00 -38.04 -15.93
C MET A 133 8.17 -38.86 -16.93
N ARG A 134 7.07 -38.30 -17.47
CA ARG A 134 6.21 -38.95 -18.48
C ARG A 134 6.49 -38.48 -19.92
N THR A 135 7.52 -37.67 -20.12
CA THR A 135 7.81 -37.02 -21.41
C THR A 135 8.97 -37.71 -22.15
N SER A 136 9.86 -36.94 -22.79
CA SER A 136 11.00 -37.46 -23.53
C SER A 136 12.20 -37.73 -22.63
N PHE A 137 13.09 -38.63 -23.06
CA PHE A 137 14.33 -38.95 -22.34
C PHE A 137 15.17 -37.71 -21.99
N TYR A 138 15.24 -36.72 -22.89
CA TYR A 138 15.97 -35.48 -22.65
C TYR A 138 15.37 -34.64 -21.52
N LEU A 139 14.04 -34.53 -21.45
CA LEU A 139 13.37 -33.79 -20.38
C LEU A 139 13.47 -34.50 -19.03
N ILE A 140 13.44 -35.84 -19.03
CA ILE A 140 13.71 -36.65 -17.85
C ILE A 140 15.12 -36.35 -17.32
N ALA A 141 16.13 -36.42 -18.18
CA ALA A 141 17.52 -36.13 -17.80
C ALA A 141 17.72 -34.67 -17.32
N ALA A 142 16.94 -33.73 -17.85
CA ALA A 142 16.99 -32.32 -17.44
C ALA A 142 16.18 -32.02 -16.16
N THR A 143 15.36 -32.95 -15.67
CA THR A 143 14.44 -32.71 -14.55
C THR A 143 15.16 -32.24 -13.27
N PRO A 144 16.31 -32.82 -12.86
CA PRO A 144 17.06 -32.32 -11.70
C PRO A 144 17.52 -30.86 -11.85
N VAL A 145 17.96 -30.47 -13.06
CA VAL A 145 18.39 -29.10 -13.36
C VAL A 145 17.21 -28.13 -13.26
N ILE A 146 16.06 -28.51 -13.83
CA ILE A 146 14.83 -27.72 -13.77
C ILE A 146 14.38 -27.54 -12.32
N PHE A 147 14.45 -28.59 -11.50
CA PHE A 147 14.11 -28.50 -10.08
C PHE A 147 15.06 -27.54 -9.33
N GLY A 148 16.37 -27.67 -9.53
CA GLY A 148 17.35 -26.75 -8.93
C GLY A 148 17.11 -25.29 -9.35
N LEU A 149 16.76 -25.04 -10.62
CA LEU A 149 16.37 -23.71 -11.11
C LEU A 149 15.11 -23.17 -10.41
N LEU A 150 14.07 -23.99 -10.24
CA LEU A 150 12.84 -23.58 -9.53
C LEU A 150 13.12 -23.24 -8.06
N VAL A 151 13.99 -24.00 -7.39
CA VAL A 151 14.45 -23.69 -6.01
C VAL A 151 15.17 -22.34 -5.97
N MET A 152 16.06 -22.06 -6.94
CA MET A 152 16.74 -20.77 -7.01
C MET A 152 15.78 -19.60 -7.26
N ILE A 153 14.86 -19.74 -8.21
CA ILE A 153 13.85 -18.71 -8.51
C ILE A 153 13.01 -18.44 -7.26
N PHE A 154 12.57 -19.48 -6.57
CA PHE A 154 11.86 -19.34 -5.30
C PHE A 154 12.70 -18.60 -4.26
N GLY A 155 13.98 -18.91 -4.12
CA GLY A 155 14.87 -18.21 -3.18
C GLY A 155 15.03 -16.73 -3.46
N ILE A 156 15.15 -16.33 -4.73
CA ILE A 156 15.21 -14.93 -5.13
C ILE A 156 13.89 -14.22 -4.83
N VAL A 157 12.76 -14.81 -5.24
CA VAL A 157 11.42 -14.22 -5.03
C VAL A 157 11.13 -14.07 -3.55
N PHE A 158 11.42 -15.11 -2.76
CA PHE A 158 11.21 -15.10 -1.32
C PHE A 158 12.10 -14.06 -0.63
N ALA A 159 13.40 -14.00 -0.94
CA ALA A 159 14.29 -13.01 -0.36
C ALA A 159 13.86 -11.57 -0.68
N ASN A 160 13.42 -11.31 -1.92
CA ASN A 160 12.90 -10.00 -2.32
C ASN A 160 11.60 -9.65 -1.58
N PHE A 161 10.67 -10.60 -1.48
CA PHE A 161 9.45 -10.44 -0.68
C PHE A 161 9.77 -10.11 0.78
N THR A 162 10.62 -10.92 1.42
CA THR A 162 10.98 -10.73 2.83
C THR A 162 11.67 -9.39 3.07
N TYR A 163 12.55 -8.96 2.17
CA TYR A 163 13.20 -7.64 2.26
C TYR A 163 12.21 -6.47 2.20
N LYS A 164 11.16 -6.57 1.37
CA LYS A 164 10.08 -5.57 1.30
C LYS A 164 9.15 -5.62 2.50
N TYR A 165 8.97 -6.79 3.10
CA TYR A 165 8.06 -7.00 4.22
C TYR A 165 8.64 -6.53 5.55
N ILE A 166 9.93 -6.77 5.81
CA ILE A 166 10.55 -6.46 7.11
C ILE A 166 10.60 -4.93 7.32
N PRO A 167 10.12 -4.40 8.46
CA PRO A 167 10.28 -2.98 8.79
C PRO A 167 11.72 -2.66 9.23
N ASN A 168 12.11 -1.40 9.12
CA ASN A 168 13.35 -0.85 9.69
C ASN A 168 13.08 0.40 10.52
N GLU A 169 14.14 0.98 11.08
CA GLU A 169 14.07 2.18 11.92
C GLU A 169 13.45 3.39 11.22
N ALA A 170 13.65 3.50 9.90
CA ALA A 170 13.09 4.59 9.10
C ALA A 170 11.61 4.36 8.73
N THR A 171 11.12 3.11 8.70
CA THR A 171 9.77 2.77 8.21
C THR A 171 8.65 3.63 8.83
N PRO A 172 8.61 3.91 10.15
CA PRO A 172 7.57 4.75 10.75
C PRO A 172 7.56 6.20 10.25
N TYR A 173 8.71 6.73 9.83
CA TYR A 173 8.88 8.11 9.37
C TYR A 173 8.54 8.29 7.87
N PHE A 174 8.45 7.17 7.16
CA PHE A 174 8.08 7.09 5.75
C PHE A 174 6.78 6.27 5.60
N PRO A 175 5.63 6.77 6.10
CA PRO A 175 4.36 6.09 5.90
C PRO A 175 4.04 5.95 4.42
N PHE A 176 3.36 4.87 4.06
CA PHE A 176 2.89 4.61 2.71
C PHE A 176 1.43 4.15 2.77
N ILE A 177 0.54 4.93 2.16
CA ILE A 177 -0.88 4.61 2.06
C ILE A 177 -1.22 4.44 0.59
N SER A 178 -1.81 3.30 0.24
CA SER A 178 -2.19 3.00 -1.15
C SER A 178 -3.14 4.07 -1.69
N PRO A 179 -2.97 4.56 -2.94
CA PRO A 179 -3.93 5.47 -3.57
C PRO A 179 -5.30 4.86 -3.87
N THR A 180 -5.40 3.53 -3.98
CA THR A 180 -6.62 2.85 -4.44
C THR A 180 -7.89 3.20 -3.63
N PRO A 181 -7.88 3.22 -2.28
CA PRO A 181 -9.05 3.63 -1.50
C PRO A 181 -9.43 5.10 -1.74
N PHE A 182 -8.44 5.98 -1.94
CA PHE A 182 -8.66 7.42 -2.14
C PHE A 182 -9.40 7.69 -3.44
N HIS A 183 -9.10 6.96 -4.50
CA HIS A 183 -9.81 7.09 -5.78
C HIS A 183 -11.32 6.86 -5.61
N ASN A 184 -11.70 5.85 -4.84
CA ASN A 184 -13.11 5.57 -4.57
C ASN A 184 -13.76 6.65 -3.72
N PHE A 185 -13.06 7.14 -2.68
CA PHE A 185 -13.63 8.17 -1.81
C PHE A 185 -13.77 9.52 -2.52
N VAL A 186 -12.72 9.97 -3.22
CA VAL A 186 -12.75 11.21 -4.00
C VAL A 186 -13.82 11.14 -5.08
N GLY A 187 -13.85 10.06 -5.87
CA GLY A 187 -14.86 9.91 -6.93
C GLY A 187 -16.31 9.88 -6.42
N LEU A 188 -16.56 9.38 -5.21
CA LEU A 188 -17.89 9.44 -4.58
C LEU A 188 -18.24 10.85 -4.07
N MET A 189 -17.26 11.61 -3.60
CA MET A 189 -17.46 13.00 -3.18
C MET A 189 -17.70 13.92 -4.38
N GLU A 190 -16.96 13.75 -5.49
CA GLU A 190 -17.17 14.53 -6.73
C GLU A 190 -18.57 14.34 -7.33
N GLN A 191 -19.22 13.21 -7.07
CA GLN A 191 -20.58 12.94 -7.54
C GLN A 191 -21.67 13.57 -6.68
N ALA A 192 -21.33 14.08 -5.49
CA ALA A 192 -22.29 14.68 -4.59
C ALA A 192 -22.57 16.14 -5.01
N PRO A 193 -23.85 16.57 -5.04
CA PRO A 193 -24.20 17.96 -5.31
C PRO A 193 -23.63 18.91 -4.25
N GLY A 194 -23.32 20.14 -4.68
CA GLY A 194 -22.75 21.19 -3.85
C GLY A 194 -21.28 20.99 -3.48
N ILE A 195 -20.58 20.09 -4.17
CA ILE A 195 -19.13 19.94 -4.11
C ILE A 195 -18.52 20.61 -5.34
N SER A 196 -17.67 21.62 -5.14
CA SER A 196 -16.98 22.31 -6.24
C SER A 196 -15.65 21.65 -6.62
N TRP A 197 -15.00 20.97 -5.67
CA TRP A 197 -13.76 20.24 -5.89
C TRP A 197 -13.58 19.10 -4.90
N ALA A 198 -12.95 18.00 -5.30
CA ALA A 198 -12.49 16.97 -4.37
C ALA A 198 -11.07 16.47 -4.71
N GLY A 199 -10.38 16.00 -3.69
CA GLY A 199 -9.01 15.51 -3.83
C GLY A 199 -8.47 14.97 -2.51
N VAL A 200 -7.18 15.16 -2.29
CA VAL A 200 -6.47 14.66 -1.11
C VAL A 200 -5.81 15.83 -0.41
N HIS A 201 -6.11 15.99 0.87
CA HIS A 201 -5.36 16.85 1.76
C HIS A 201 -4.24 16.02 2.39
N ALA A 202 -2.99 16.47 2.30
CA ALA A 202 -1.86 15.77 2.89
C ALA A 202 -0.83 16.75 3.45
N THR A 203 -0.13 16.32 4.50
CA THR A 203 0.99 17.06 5.08
C THR A 203 2.28 16.57 4.44
N LEU A 204 2.89 17.42 3.62
CA LEU A 204 4.14 17.15 2.94
C LEU A 204 5.30 17.64 3.80
N GLY A 205 6.17 16.74 4.22
CA GLY A 205 7.41 17.08 4.93
C GLY A 205 8.59 17.00 3.98
N GLU A 206 9.45 18.03 3.95
CA GLU A 206 10.69 18.02 3.17
C GLU A 206 11.91 18.21 4.07
N ALA A 207 12.98 17.44 3.83
CA ALA A 207 14.25 17.58 4.54
C ALA A 207 15.41 16.98 3.72
N GLY A 208 16.46 17.79 3.45
CA GLY A 208 17.70 17.27 2.86
C GLY A 208 17.54 16.57 1.50
N GLY A 209 16.54 16.97 0.70
CA GLY A 209 16.21 16.31 -0.58
C GLY A 209 15.30 15.09 -0.46
N TYR A 210 14.92 14.72 0.77
CA TYR A 210 13.90 13.71 1.06
C TYR A 210 12.55 14.38 1.26
N PHE A 211 11.49 13.64 0.96
CA PHE A 211 10.12 14.06 1.24
C PHE A 211 9.33 12.91 1.88
N THR A 212 8.39 13.25 2.75
CA THR A 212 7.45 12.34 3.41
C THR A 212 6.03 12.85 3.22
N VAL A 213 5.07 11.95 3.07
CA VAL A 213 3.65 12.30 2.91
C VAL A 213 2.90 11.75 4.10
N ARG A 214 2.45 12.64 4.99
CA ARG A 214 1.80 12.30 6.24
C ARG A 214 0.32 12.65 6.20
N GLU A 215 -0.45 11.86 6.94
CA GLU A 215 -1.88 12.06 7.16
C GLU A 215 -2.71 12.38 5.89
N PRO A 216 -2.55 11.63 4.77
CA PRO A 216 -3.37 11.88 3.61
C PRO A 216 -4.83 11.57 3.94
N LYS A 217 -5.72 12.53 3.68
CA LYS A 217 -7.17 12.45 3.93
C LYS A 217 -7.92 12.85 2.65
N PRO A 218 -8.90 12.07 2.18
CA PRO A 218 -9.80 12.54 1.12
C PRO A 218 -10.56 13.76 1.62
N VAL A 219 -10.58 14.81 0.81
CA VAL A 219 -11.25 16.08 1.13
C VAL A 219 -12.10 16.53 -0.04
N ALA A 220 -13.18 17.25 0.24
CA ALA A 220 -14.01 17.93 -0.75
C ALA A 220 -14.36 19.34 -0.29
N ARG A 221 -14.33 20.31 -1.20
CA ARG A 221 -14.71 21.70 -0.98
C ARG A 221 -16.16 21.90 -1.36
N ILE A 222 -16.87 22.65 -0.53
CA ILE A 222 -18.29 22.95 -0.76
C ILE A 222 -18.37 24.19 -1.65
N GLU A 223 -19.21 24.12 -2.68
CA GLU A 223 -19.45 25.20 -3.64
C GLU A 223 -19.90 26.49 -2.93
N ASP A 224 -19.42 27.63 -3.43
CA ASP A 224 -19.62 28.99 -2.92
C ASP A 224 -19.02 29.31 -1.53
N ILE A 225 -18.53 28.30 -0.80
CA ILE A 225 -17.87 28.46 0.52
C ILE A 225 -16.56 27.68 0.62
N GLU A 226 -15.81 27.58 -0.48
CA GLU A 226 -14.60 26.75 -0.57
C GLU A 226 -13.52 27.15 0.43
N SER A 227 -13.41 28.44 0.72
CA SER A 227 -12.39 28.98 1.64
C SER A 227 -12.65 28.64 3.10
N VAL A 228 -13.91 28.39 3.48
CA VAL A 228 -14.34 28.26 4.88
C VAL A 228 -14.90 26.89 5.23
N ALA A 229 -15.36 26.11 4.24
CA ALA A 229 -15.99 24.82 4.49
C ALA A 229 -15.36 23.70 3.66
N ARG A 230 -15.21 22.53 4.29
CA ARG A 230 -14.76 21.31 3.62
C ARG A 230 -15.30 20.06 4.29
N VAL A 231 -15.50 19.01 3.50
CA VAL A 231 -15.84 17.67 3.96
C VAL A 231 -14.57 16.83 3.94
N GLU A 232 -14.24 16.21 5.07
CA GLU A 232 -13.06 15.37 5.25
C GLU A 232 -13.47 13.92 5.57
N CYS A 233 -12.78 12.97 4.94
CA CYS A 233 -12.88 11.56 5.30
C CYS A 233 -11.73 11.19 6.24
N GLN A 234 -12.05 10.72 7.44
CA GLN A 234 -11.05 10.16 8.35
C GLN A 234 -10.89 8.66 8.09
N LEU A 235 -9.65 8.27 7.80
CA LEU A 235 -9.28 6.90 7.50
C LEU A 235 -8.52 6.28 8.66
N SER A 236 -8.63 4.96 8.80
CA SER A 236 -7.73 4.17 9.66
C SER A 236 -6.35 4.07 9.04
N ASP A 237 -5.36 3.60 9.82
CA ASP A 237 -4.02 3.27 9.31
C ASP A 237 -4.05 2.25 8.16
N SER A 238 -5.09 1.41 8.11
CA SER A 238 -5.35 0.45 7.04
C SER A 238 -6.05 1.04 5.81
N GLY A 239 -6.35 2.35 5.80
CA GLY A 239 -7.02 3.06 4.70
C GLY A 239 -8.54 2.83 4.65
N ASN A 240 -9.15 2.28 5.70
CA ASN A 240 -10.59 2.09 5.77
C ASN A 240 -11.27 3.35 6.31
N LEU A 241 -12.46 3.68 5.78
CA LEU A 241 -13.23 4.82 6.25
C LEU A 241 -13.72 4.60 7.68
N ILE A 242 -13.32 5.49 8.59
CA ILE A 242 -13.83 5.52 9.96
C ILE A 242 -15.10 6.38 9.99
N ARG A 243 -14.98 7.62 9.51
CA ARG A 243 -16.03 8.63 9.57
C ARG A 243 -15.84 9.73 8.54
N ILE A 244 -16.91 10.43 8.27
CA ILE A 244 -16.93 11.64 7.43
C ILE A 244 -17.29 12.80 8.34
N VAL A 245 -16.51 13.88 8.23
CA VAL A 245 -16.61 15.06 9.08
C VAL A 245 -16.73 16.26 8.16
N SER A 246 -17.68 17.15 8.42
CA SER A 246 -17.65 18.48 7.81
C SER A 246 -17.03 19.48 8.77
N VAL A 247 -16.11 20.27 8.25
CA VAL A 247 -15.32 21.25 8.97
C VAL A 247 -15.69 22.63 8.45
N LEU A 248 -16.10 23.51 9.37
CA LEU A 248 -16.39 24.91 9.09
C LEU A 248 -15.43 25.81 9.87
N GLN A 249 -14.72 26.69 9.17
CA GLN A 249 -13.83 27.70 9.72
C GLN A 249 -14.51 29.07 9.64
N LEU A 250 -14.92 29.60 10.79
CA LEU A 250 -15.55 30.93 10.89
C LEU A 250 -14.46 31.99 11.12
N GLU A 251 -14.48 33.10 10.38
CA GLU A 251 -13.52 34.20 10.59
C GLU A 251 -13.49 34.64 12.07
N GLY A 252 -12.28 34.71 12.64
CA GLY A 252 -12.06 35.10 14.04
C GLY A 252 -11.95 33.94 15.03
N SER A 253 -12.17 32.69 14.58
CA SER A 253 -11.94 31.48 15.37
C SER A 253 -10.93 30.57 14.67
N GLU A 254 -9.88 30.14 15.37
CA GLU A 254 -9.00 29.06 14.92
C GLU A 254 -9.64 27.67 15.11
N GLU A 255 -10.77 27.58 15.83
CA GLU A 255 -11.44 26.32 16.09
C GLU A 255 -12.30 25.89 14.91
N LEU A 256 -12.04 24.67 14.43
CA LEU A 256 -12.80 23.97 13.41
C LEU A 256 -14.09 23.42 14.03
N VAL A 257 -15.25 23.89 13.57
CA VAL A 257 -16.55 23.37 14.02
C VAL A 257 -16.90 22.12 13.21
N VAL A 258 -17.09 21.00 13.91
CA VAL A 258 -17.61 19.76 13.30
C VAL A 258 -19.11 19.92 13.08
N ALA A 259 -19.53 20.11 11.83
CA ALA A 259 -20.93 20.35 11.49
C ALA A 259 -21.78 19.06 11.46
N ASP A 260 -21.18 17.90 11.17
CA ASP A 260 -21.84 16.60 11.20
C ASP A 260 -20.82 15.45 11.22
N GLU A 261 -21.21 14.30 11.77
CA GLU A 261 -20.42 13.04 11.76
C GLU A 261 -21.31 11.86 11.38
N SER A 262 -20.88 11.05 10.40
CA SER A 262 -21.64 9.88 9.95
C SER A 262 -20.78 8.61 9.82
N PRO A 263 -21.30 7.42 10.17
CA PRO A 263 -20.50 6.20 10.25
C PRO A 263 -20.22 5.51 8.90
N SER A 264 -18.96 5.11 8.71
CA SER A 264 -18.37 4.02 7.90
C SER A 264 -18.73 3.78 6.42
N LYS A 265 -19.84 4.29 5.89
CA LYS A 265 -20.22 4.10 4.47
C LYS A 265 -20.36 5.44 3.76
N LEU A 266 -19.42 5.71 2.85
CA LEU A 266 -19.51 6.86 1.96
C LEU A 266 -20.50 6.57 0.83
N THR A 267 -21.52 7.41 0.71
CA THR A 267 -22.39 7.46 -0.47
C THR A 267 -22.59 8.92 -0.88
N PRO A 268 -22.84 9.22 -2.17
CA PRO A 268 -23.08 10.60 -2.61
C PRO A 268 -24.26 11.24 -1.86
N TYR A 269 -25.29 10.45 -1.54
CA TYR A 269 -26.43 10.87 -0.72
C TYR A 269 -25.99 11.35 0.68
N LEU A 270 -25.13 10.58 1.36
CA LEU A 270 -24.65 10.95 2.68
C LEU A 270 -23.77 12.22 2.63
N VAL A 271 -22.90 12.33 1.62
CA VAL A 271 -22.11 13.54 1.40
C VAL A 271 -23.04 14.73 1.18
N ALA A 272 -24.07 14.61 0.35
CA ALA A 272 -25.07 15.65 0.13
C ALA A 272 -25.81 16.04 1.42
N GLN A 273 -26.12 15.09 2.31
CA GLN A 273 -26.73 15.39 3.61
C GLN A 273 -25.79 16.22 4.50
N ILE A 274 -24.50 15.87 4.52
CA ILE A 274 -23.48 16.59 5.28
C ILE A 274 -23.28 17.99 4.69
N VAL A 275 -23.20 18.12 3.37
CA VAL A 275 -23.13 19.41 2.66
C VAL A 275 -24.32 20.28 3.03
N ARG A 276 -25.56 19.75 2.95
CA ARG A 276 -26.76 20.48 3.34
C ARG A 276 -26.70 21.01 4.76
N LYS A 277 -26.32 20.16 5.72
CA LYS A 277 -26.19 20.57 7.13
C LYS A 277 -25.14 21.67 7.31
N THR A 278 -24.03 21.57 6.58
CA THR A 278 -22.94 22.56 6.62
C THR A 278 -23.38 23.91 6.06
N LEU A 279 -24.08 23.90 4.91
CA LEU A 279 -24.65 25.11 4.32
C LEU A 279 -25.64 25.79 5.27
N LEU A 280 -26.54 25.03 5.89
CA LEU A 280 -27.49 25.57 6.87
C LEU A 280 -26.79 26.16 8.10
N ALA A 281 -25.77 25.49 8.63
CA ALA A 281 -24.97 25.99 9.74
C ALA A 281 -24.23 27.29 9.39
N TYR A 282 -23.67 27.39 8.17
CA TYR A 282 -23.05 28.61 7.68
C TYR A 282 -24.07 29.76 7.53
N ILE A 283 -25.24 29.49 6.95
CA ILE A 283 -26.33 30.48 6.82
C ILE A 283 -26.78 30.99 8.19
N GLU A 284 -26.92 30.10 9.17
CA GLU A 284 -27.29 30.47 10.54
C GLU A 284 -26.22 31.36 11.20
N ALA A 285 -24.94 31.07 10.96
CA ALA A 285 -23.83 31.84 11.52
C ALA A 285 -23.63 33.21 10.86
N ARG A 286 -23.85 33.33 9.54
CA ARG A 286 -23.50 34.53 8.74
C ARG A 286 -24.70 35.35 8.27
N GLY A 287 -25.88 34.75 8.18
CA GLY A 287 -27.09 35.40 7.62
C GLY A 287 -27.13 35.50 6.09
N GLU A 288 -26.16 34.92 5.38
CA GLU A 288 -25.95 35.06 3.93
C GLU A 288 -26.76 34.05 3.09
N LYS A 289 -28.08 34.06 3.22
CA LYS A 289 -28.94 33.06 2.56
C LYS A 289 -29.03 33.21 1.03
N GLU A 290 -28.87 34.42 0.50
CA GLU A 290 -29.06 34.65 -0.95
C GLU A 290 -27.93 34.04 -1.79
N LEU A 291 -26.69 34.06 -1.29
CA LEU A 291 -25.53 33.51 -2.00
C LEU A 291 -25.65 32.00 -2.19
N LEU A 292 -26.10 31.28 -1.16
CA LEU A 292 -26.10 29.81 -1.15
C LEU A 292 -27.40 29.17 -1.62
N LYS A 293 -28.34 29.97 -2.16
CA LYS A 293 -29.68 29.49 -2.48
C LYS A 293 -29.67 28.44 -3.59
N GLU A 294 -28.89 28.66 -4.65
CA GLU A 294 -28.80 27.77 -5.81
C GLU A 294 -28.20 26.42 -5.42
N VAL A 295 -27.03 26.44 -4.77
CA VAL A 295 -26.35 25.24 -4.27
C VAL A 295 -27.25 24.46 -3.29
N LEU A 296 -27.90 25.15 -2.36
CA LEU A 296 -28.80 24.51 -1.40
C LEU A 296 -30.01 23.86 -2.09
N GLU A 297 -30.59 24.51 -3.09
CA GLU A 297 -31.72 23.99 -3.86
C GLU A 297 -31.32 22.72 -4.63
N ASP A 298 -30.15 22.71 -5.26
CA ASP A 298 -29.62 21.55 -5.97
C ASP A 298 -29.37 20.36 -5.05
N VAL A 299 -28.75 20.62 -3.89
CA VAL A 299 -28.54 19.60 -2.85
C VAL A 299 -29.88 19.05 -2.35
N GLU A 300 -30.87 19.90 -2.07
CA GLU A 300 -32.19 19.46 -1.62
C GLU A 300 -32.95 18.67 -2.69
N ASN A 301 -32.86 19.07 -3.96
CA ASN A 301 -33.47 18.37 -5.08
C ASN A 301 -32.87 16.97 -5.26
N HIS A 302 -31.56 16.83 -5.11
CA HIS A 302 -30.90 15.53 -5.10
C HIS A 302 -31.38 14.67 -3.93
N LEU A 303 -31.37 15.20 -2.71
CA LEU A 303 -31.82 14.46 -1.52
C LEU A 303 -33.28 13.99 -1.65
N LYS A 304 -34.17 14.79 -2.24
CA LYS A 304 -35.56 14.40 -2.51
C LYS A 304 -35.67 13.22 -3.48
N ARG A 305 -34.81 13.15 -4.50
CA ARG A 305 -34.81 12.05 -5.50
C ARG A 305 -34.39 10.70 -4.89
N PHE A 306 -33.53 10.74 -3.88
CA PHE A 306 -32.98 9.54 -3.24
C PHE A 306 -33.57 9.24 -1.86
N SER A 307 -34.50 10.07 -1.38
CA SER A 307 -35.26 9.76 -0.18
C SER A 307 -36.12 8.53 -0.47
N PRO A 308 -35.97 7.43 0.29
CA PRO A 308 -36.86 6.30 0.15
C PRO A 308 -38.28 6.83 0.38
N THR A 309 -39.16 6.67 -0.61
CA THR A 309 -40.60 6.86 -0.42
C THR A 309 -41.00 5.93 0.73
N SER A 310 -41.23 6.55 1.88
CA SER A 310 -41.77 5.93 3.09
C SER A 310 -43.15 5.35 2.83
#